data_AF-A0A1W9N1X5-F1
#
_entry.id   AF-A0A1W9N1X5-F1
#
_cell.length_a   1.000
_cell.length_b   1.000
_cell.length_c   1.000
_cell.angle_alpha   90.00
_cell.angle_beta   90.00
_cell.angle_gamma   90.00
#
_symmetry.space_group_name_H-M   'P 1'
#
loop_
_entity.id
_entity.type
_entity.pdbx_description
1 polymer ?
#
loop_
_entity_poly.entity_id
_entity_poly.type
_entity_poly.pdbx_seq_one_letter_code
_entity_poly.pdbx_strand_id
1 'polypeptide(L)'
;MVNEAKCVGCGACQRACPKNILTVRTMSERLLHFNEEDDALAPCRQTCPAEIDIPTYISQIAAGDYEGAIHTLRERNPLILSCGRVCPHPCENYCRRG
;
A
#
# COMPACT_ATOMS: atom_id res chain seq x y z
N MET A 1 4.81 9.28 -21.65
CA MET A 1 5.80 8.20 -21.39
C MET A 1 7.18 8.81 -21.37
N VAL A 2 7.96 8.57 -20.30
CA VAL A 2 9.35 9.05 -20.18
C VAL A 2 10.25 8.15 -21.03
N ASN A 3 11.21 8.71 -21.77
CA ASN A 3 12.21 7.92 -22.47
C ASN A 3 13.31 7.51 -21.49
N GLU A 4 13.43 6.21 -21.24
CA GLU A 4 14.32 5.66 -20.22
C GLU A 4 15.81 5.88 -20.53
N ALA A 5 16.22 5.75 -21.79
CA ALA A 5 17.60 5.96 -22.23
C ALA A 5 18.05 7.43 -22.17
N LYS A 6 17.10 8.38 -22.08
CA LYS A 6 17.39 9.83 -22.03
C LYS A 6 17.05 10.47 -20.68
N CYS A 7 16.47 9.71 -19.74
CA CYS A 7 16.04 10.24 -18.46
C CYS A 7 17.24 10.45 -17.53
N VAL A 8 17.41 11.68 -17.02
CA VAL A 8 18.48 12.02 -16.05
C VAL A 8 17.94 12.33 -14.65
N GLY A 9 16.64 12.11 -14.40
CA GLY A 9 16.04 12.31 -13.07
C GLY A 9 15.92 13.77 -12.60
N CYS A 10 15.97 14.77 -13.50
CA CYS A 10 15.96 16.21 -13.14
C CYS A 10 14.61 16.77 -12.67
N GLY A 11 13.55 15.96 -12.63
CA GLY A 11 12.22 16.37 -12.16
C GLY A 11 11.43 17.28 -13.12
N ALA A 12 11.89 17.50 -14.36
CA ALA A 12 11.19 18.37 -15.31
C ALA A 12 9.77 17.88 -15.65
N CYS A 13 9.60 16.56 -15.79
CA CYS A 13 8.30 15.94 -16.06
C CYS A 13 7.32 16.06 -14.88
N GLN A 14 7.82 16.04 -13.64
CA GLN A 14 7.02 16.26 -12.43
C GLN A 14 6.52 17.71 -12.38
N ARG A 15 7.42 18.69 -12.57
CA ARG A 15 7.07 20.13 -12.54
C ARG A 15 6.09 20.54 -13.64
N ALA A 16 6.19 19.93 -14.83
CA ALA A 16 5.33 20.24 -15.95
C ALA A 16 3.98 19.50 -15.92
N CYS A 17 3.73 18.60 -14.97
CA CYS A 17 2.53 17.77 -14.95
C CYS A 17 1.32 18.55 -14.39
N PRO A 18 0.30 18.90 -15.19
CA PRO A 18 -0.85 19.70 -14.74
C PRO A 18 -1.78 18.92 -13.80
N LYS A 19 -1.69 17.58 -13.80
CA LYS A 19 -2.49 16.70 -12.94
C LYS A 19 -1.74 16.24 -11.69
N ASN A 20 -0.47 16.65 -11.53
CA ASN A 20 0.37 16.26 -10.41
C ASN A 20 0.42 14.73 -10.15
N ILE A 21 0.43 13.92 -11.22
CA ILE A 21 0.40 12.45 -11.14
C ILE A 21 1.79 11.79 -11.29
N LEU A 22 2.81 12.57 -11.61
CA LEU A 22 4.19 12.09 -11.80
C LEU A 22 5.09 12.61 -10.69
N THR A 23 5.79 11.71 -10.01
CA THR A 23 6.79 12.05 -8.99
C THR A 23 8.12 11.39 -9.32
N VAL A 24 9.19 12.18 -9.40
CA VAL A 24 10.55 11.69 -9.59
C VAL A 24 11.17 11.45 -8.22
N ARG A 25 11.37 10.18 -7.87
CA ARG A 25 12.08 9.75 -6.65
C ARG A 25 13.47 9.23 -7.00
N THR A 26 14.48 9.69 -6.27
CA THR A 26 15.85 9.16 -6.27
C THR A 26 15.90 7.73 -5.73
N MET A 27 17.02 7.04 -5.96
CA MET A 27 17.18 5.67 -5.44
C MET A 27 17.13 5.63 -3.91
N SER A 28 17.71 6.64 -3.23
CA SER A 28 17.64 6.76 -1.77
C SER A 28 16.21 6.97 -1.28
N GLU A 29 15.41 7.81 -1.96
CA GLU A 29 13.99 8.03 -1.62
C GLU A 29 13.13 6.77 -1.86
N ARG A 30 13.47 5.93 -2.84
CA ARG A 30 12.79 4.64 -3.05
C ARG A 30 13.12 3.62 -1.95
N LEU A 31 14.30 3.71 -1.34
CA LEU A 31 14.75 2.82 -0.27
C LEU A 31 14.26 3.27 1.11
N LEU A 32 14.11 4.59 1.31
CA LEU A 32 13.54 5.19 2.53
C LEU A 32 12.00 5.17 2.54
N HIS A 33 11.39 4.49 1.57
CA HIS A 33 9.96 4.28 1.46
C HIS A 33 9.47 3.25 2.50
N PHE A 34 9.66 3.57 3.78
CA PHE A 34 8.99 2.95 4.90
C PHE A 34 8.11 4.03 5.54
N ASN A 35 6.81 3.99 5.25
CA ASN A 35 5.76 4.79 5.91
C ASN A 35 5.79 6.31 5.66
N GLU A 36 5.84 6.78 4.41
CA GLU A 36 5.48 8.17 4.09
C GLU A 36 3.94 8.35 4.13
N GLU A 37 3.45 9.41 4.78
CA GLU A 37 2.02 9.70 4.95
C GLU A 37 1.28 9.93 3.60
N ASP A 38 2.00 10.39 2.58
CA ASP A 38 1.50 10.67 1.23
C ASP A 38 1.49 9.46 0.30
N ASP A 39 1.86 8.28 0.81
CA ASP A 39 1.93 7.12 -0.03
C ASP A 39 0.52 6.64 -0.43
N ALA A 40 0.35 6.25 -1.70
CA ALA A 40 -0.95 5.83 -2.25
C ALA A 40 -1.47 4.49 -1.68
N LEU A 41 -0.93 4.05 -0.55
CA LEU A 41 -1.39 2.89 0.19
C LEU A 41 -2.65 3.25 1.00
N ALA A 42 -3.52 2.27 1.19
CA ALA A 42 -4.67 2.47 2.05
C ALA A 42 -4.19 2.67 3.50
N PRO A 43 -4.74 3.65 4.24
CA PRO A 43 -4.31 3.94 5.60
C PRO A 43 -4.43 2.71 6.51
N CYS A 44 -5.46 1.87 6.32
CA CYS A 44 -5.60 0.62 7.05
C CYS A 44 -4.40 -0.34 6.89
N ARG A 45 -3.76 -0.38 5.71
CA ARG A 45 -2.55 -1.18 5.46
C ARG A 45 -1.33 -0.56 6.15
N GLN A 46 -1.20 0.76 6.12
CA GLN A 46 -0.10 1.48 6.77
C GLN A 46 -0.16 1.37 8.29
N THR A 47 -1.35 1.39 8.90
CA THR A 47 -1.49 1.24 10.36
C THR A 47 -1.39 -0.21 10.82
N CYS A 48 -1.46 -1.19 9.91
CA CYS A 48 -1.34 -2.60 10.28
C CYS A 48 0.11 -2.95 10.62
N PRO A 49 0.43 -3.41 11.85
CA PRO A 49 1.82 -3.75 12.21
C PRO A 49 2.38 -4.93 11.39
N ALA A 50 1.50 -5.78 10.86
CA ALA A 50 1.87 -6.90 10.01
C ALA A 50 1.87 -6.52 8.51
N GLU A 51 1.56 -5.26 8.16
CA GLU A 51 1.52 -4.76 6.78
C GLU A 51 0.69 -5.65 5.83
N ILE A 52 -0.41 -6.19 6.35
CA ILE A 52 -1.38 -7.01 5.61
C ILE A 52 -2.02 -6.16 4.52
N ASP A 53 -2.22 -6.73 3.33
CA ASP A 53 -2.97 -6.06 2.27
C ASP A 53 -4.49 -6.09 2.51
N ILE A 54 -4.94 -5.24 3.45
CA ILE A 54 -6.32 -5.18 3.91
C ILE A 54 -7.33 -4.91 2.78
N PRO A 55 -7.11 -3.93 1.88
CA PRO A 55 -8.01 -3.69 0.77
C PRO A 55 -8.21 -4.92 -0.12
N THR A 56 -7.11 -5.62 -0.43
CA THR A 56 -7.12 -6.78 -1.33
C THR A 56 -7.93 -7.93 -0.74
N TYR A 57 -7.64 -8.39 0.49
CA TYR A 57 -8.40 -9.52 1.04
C TYR A 57 -9.88 -9.18 1.27
N ILE A 58 -10.21 -7.93 1.65
CA ILE A 58 -11.62 -7.50 1.78
C ILE A 58 -12.32 -7.52 0.42
N SER A 59 -11.63 -7.07 -0.65
CA SER A 59 -12.20 -7.12 -2.01
C SER A 59 -12.43 -8.55 -2.50
N GLN A 60 -11.50 -9.47 -2.19
CA GLN A 60 -11.63 -10.89 -2.52
C GLN A 60 -12.81 -11.53 -1.79
N ILE A 61 -12.96 -11.26 -0.49
CA ILE A 61 -14.14 -11.70 0.30
C ILE A 61 -15.44 -11.15 -0.32
N ALA A 62 -15.47 -9.87 -0.70
CA ALA A 62 -16.65 -9.27 -1.32
C ALA A 62 -16.99 -9.91 -2.69
N ALA A 63 -15.99 -10.40 -3.41
CA ALA A 63 -16.16 -11.14 -4.66
C ALA A 63 -16.46 -12.65 -4.47
N GLY A 64 -16.44 -13.16 -3.23
CA GLY A 64 -16.62 -14.58 -2.92
C GLY A 64 -15.35 -15.44 -3.08
N ASP A 65 -14.20 -14.83 -3.34
CA ASP A 65 -12.89 -15.50 -3.44
C ASP A 65 -12.26 -15.65 -2.05
N TYR A 66 -12.74 -16.62 -1.28
CA TYR A 66 -12.22 -16.88 0.06
C TYR A 66 -10.82 -17.51 0.05
N GLU A 67 -10.50 -18.32 -0.96
CA GLU A 67 -9.17 -18.94 -1.08
C GLU A 67 -8.11 -17.87 -1.34
N GLY A 68 -8.34 -16.99 -2.32
CA GLY A 68 -7.47 -15.85 -2.58
C GLY A 68 -7.30 -14.94 -1.37
N ALA A 69 -8.39 -14.65 -0.64
CA ALA A 69 -8.31 -13.86 0.59
C ALA A 69 -7.40 -14.50 1.66
N ILE A 70 -7.47 -15.82 1.83
CA ILE A 70 -6.61 -16.55 2.78
C ILE A 70 -5.15 -16.54 2.32
N HIS A 71 -4.88 -16.66 1.02
CA HIS A 71 -3.52 -16.54 0.49
C HIS A 71 -2.94 -15.15 0.77
N THR A 72 -3.65 -14.08 0.43
CA THR A 72 -3.26 -12.69 0.70
C THR A 72 -2.94 -12.47 2.19
N LEU A 73 -3.78 -12.98 3.08
CA LEU A 73 -3.56 -12.88 4.52
C LEU A 73 -2.29 -13.62 4.98
N ARG A 74 -2.04 -14.81 4.43
CA ARG A 74 -0.89 -15.67 4.80
C ARG A 74 0.46 -15.18 4.29
N GLU A 75 0.49 -14.32 3.27
CA GLU A 75 1.73 -13.71 2.78
C GLU A 75 2.49 -12.96 3.88
N ARG A 76 1.76 -12.38 4.84
CA ARG A 76 2.32 -11.54 5.90
C ARG A 76 2.04 -12.06 7.30
N ASN A 77 1.02 -12.89 7.48
CA ASN A 77 0.65 -13.40 8.78
C ASN A 77 0.32 -14.91 8.73
N PRO A 78 1.21 -15.79 9.22
CA PRO A 78 0.92 -17.23 9.28
C PRO A 78 -0.14 -17.60 10.34
N LEU A 79 -0.43 -16.70 11.29
CA LEU A 79 -1.31 -16.95 12.45
C LEU A 79 -2.62 -16.14 12.38
N ILE A 80 -3.19 -15.99 11.19
CA ILE A 80 -4.35 -15.13 10.90
C ILE A 80 -5.54 -15.29 11.87
N LEU A 81 -5.86 -16.52 12.28
CA LEU A 81 -6.97 -16.79 13.19
C LEU A 81 -6.68 -16.33 14.62
N SER A 82 -5.45 -16.50 15.10
CA SER A 82 -5.04 -16.09 16.43
C SER A 82 -4.89 -14.57 16.48
N CYS A 83 -4.11 -14.01 15.56
CA CYS A 83 -3.89 -12.57 15.45
C CYS A 83 -5.20 -11.81 15.25
N GLY A 84 -6.10 -12.28 14.38
CA GLY A 84 -7.39 -11.62 14.14
C GLY A 84 -8.29 -11.55 15.37
N ARG A 85 -8.19 -12.51 16.31
CA ARG A 85 -8.96 -12.49 17.55
C ARG A 85 -8.41 -11.56 18.63
N VAL A 86 -7.08 -11.40 18.70
CA VAL A 86 -6.42 -10.59 19.73
C VAL A 86 -6.02 -9.20 19.24
N CYS A 87 -6.13 -8.94 17.94
CA CYS A 87 -5.76 -7.67 17.35
C CYS A 87 -6.56 -6.52 18.01
N PRO A 88 -5.91 -5.39 18.35
CA PRO A 88 -6.63 -4.19 18.78
C PRO A 88 -7.24 -3.38 17.62
N HIS A 89 -7.17 -3.91 16.40
CA HIS A 89 -7.75 -3.33 15.18
C HIS A 89 -7.39 -1.85 14.93
N PRO A 90 -6.10 -1.45 14.99
CA PRO A 90 -5.72 -0.05 14.76
C PRO A 90 -6.04 0.41 13.33
N CYS A 91 -6.11 -0.53 12.38
CA CYS A 91 -6.50 -0.28 10.99
C CYS A 91 -7.94 0.22 10.81
N GLU A 92 -8.84 -0.03 11.77
CA GLU A 92 -10.22 0.45 11.72
C GLU A 92 -10.30 1.95 12.06
N ASN A 93 -9.50 2.41 13.04
CA ASN A 93 -9.49 3.82 13.47
C ASN A 93 -9.10 4.82 12.36
N TYR A 94 -8.32 4.36 11.37
CA TYR A 94 -7.85 5.16 10.25
C TYR A 94 -8.50 4.73 8.92
N CYS A 95 -9.54 3.90 8.97
CA CYS A 95 -10.24 3.44 7.79
C CYS A 95 -11.01 4.59 7.12
N ARG A 96 -10.82 4.77 5.81
CA ARG A 96 -11.57 5.79 5.03
C ARG A 96 -13.07 5.48 4.92
N ARG A 97 -13.50 4.27 5.31
CA ARG A 97 -14.90 3.83 5.22
C ARG A 97 -15.70 4.04 6.52
N GLY A 98 -15.04 4.51 7.58
CA GLY A 98 -15.60 4.54 8.94
C GLY A 98 -15.29 3.26 9.70
#